data_AF-A0A9D1N046-F1
#
_entry.id   AF-A0A9D1N046-F1
#
_cell.length_a   1.000
_cell.length_b   1.000
_cell.length_c   1.000
_cell.angle_alpha   90.00
_cell.angle_beta   90.00
_cell.angle_gamma   90.00
#
_symmetry.space_group_name_H-M   'P 1'
#
loop_
_entity.id
_entity.type
_entity.pdbx_description
1 polymer ?
#
loop_
_entity_poly.entity_id
_entity_poly.type
_entity_poly.pdbx_seq_one_letter_code
_entity_poly.pdbx_strand_id
1 'polypeptide(L)' 'MTELSPLQKARLGFKPVLPATLAAGIKKVAVIEGEKTECVKDQEQIKKLFANTYGKCTVTFKSGEE' A
#
# COMPACT_ATOMS: atom_id res chain seq x y z
N MET A 1 19.02 16.85 27.47
CA MET A 1 18.92 15.88 26.35
C MET A 1 18.51 14.55 26.95
N THR A 2 17.48 13.90 26.42
CA THR A 2 17.07 12.57 26.87
C THR A 2 18.15 11.56 26.47
N GLU A 3 18.83 10.98 27.45
CA GLU A 3 19.80 9.90 27.25
C GLU A 3 19.07 8.70 26.64
N LEU A 4 19.41 8.34 25.40
CA LEU A 4 18.81 7.19 24.72
C LEU A 4 19.31 5.89 25.35
N SER A 5 18.37 5.03 25.75
CA SER A 5 18.69 3.71 26.31
C SER A 5 19.39 2.82 25.26
N PRO A 6 20.20 1.84 25.68
CA PRO A 6 20.86 0.92 24.75
C PRO A 6 19.89 0.22 23.79
N LEU A 7 18.69 -0.11 24.26
CA LEU A 7 17.62 -0.70 23.46
C LEU A 7 17.06 0.27 22.41
N GLN A 8 16.90 1.55 22.76
CA GLN A 8 16.47 2.58 21.81
C GLN A 8 17.50 2.78 20.70
N LYS A 9 18.80 2.78 21.05
CA LYS A 9 19.89 2.85 20.06
C LYS A 9 19.87 1.64 19.11
N ALA A 10 19.69 0.43 19.64
CA ALA A 10 19.56 -0.78 18.82
C ALA A 10 18.32 -0.75 17.91
N ARG A 11 17.18 -0.26 18.40
CA ARG A 11 15.95 -0.15 17.61
C ARG A 11 16.07 0.88 16.48
N LEU A 12 16.75 2.00 16.73
CA LEU A 12 16.99 3.04 15.72
C LEU A 12 17.90 2.57 14.58
N GLY A 13 18.80 1.62 14.83
CA GLY A 13 19.66 1.03 13.80
C GLY A 13 18.94 0.05 12.87
N PHE A 14 17.71 -0.37 13.20
CA PHE A 14 16.96 -1.31 12.37
C PHE A 14 16.49 -0.63 11.08
N LYS A 15 16.92 -1.17 9.93
CA LYS A 15 16.42 -0.80 8.61
C LYS A 15 15.22 -1.70 8.26
N PRO A 16 14.01 -1.16 8.09
CA PRO A 16 12.86 -1.94 7.63
C PRO A 16 13.14 -2.59 6.27
N VAL A 17 12.74 -3.85 6.12
CA VAL A 17 12.80 -4.52 4.82
C VAL A 17 11.65 -4.00 3.96
N LEU A 18 11.99 -3.26 2.92
CA LEU A 18 11.02 -2.77 1.95
C LEU A 18 10.73 -3.84 0.90
N PRO A 19 9.49 -3.92 0.39
CA PRO A 19 9.19 -4.73 -0.79
C PRO A 19 10.10 -4.32 -1.96
N ALA A 20 10.65 -5.30 -2.68
CA ALA A 20 11.58 -5.08 -3.78
C ALA A 20 11.03 -4.12 -4.86
N THR A 21 9.71 -4.12 -5.04
CA THR A 21 8.99 -3.23 -5.96
C THR A 21 9.11 -1.76 -5.55
N LEU A 22 9.06 -1.44 -4.26
CA LEU A 22 9.17 -0.07 -3.75
C LEU A 22 10.62 0.37 -3.55
N ALA A 23 11.52 -0.59 -3.30
CA ALA A 23 12.95 -0.33 -3.15
C ALA A 23 13.61 0.16 -4.45
N ALA A 24 13.08 -0.21 -5.62
CA ALA A 24 13.58 0.20 -6.93
C ALA A 24 13.27 1.67 -7.31
N GLY A 25 12.52 2.40 -6.47
CA GLY A 25 12.14 3.79 -6.67
C GLY A 25 10.85 3.95 -7.48
N ILE A 26 10.11 5.05 -7.23
CA ILE A 26 8.75 5.30 -7.76
C ILE A 26 8.69 5.21 -9.30
N LYS A 27 9.78 5.55 -10.00
CA LYS A 27 9.85 5.49 -11.46
C LYS A 27 9.83 4.06 -12.03
N LYS A 28 10.22 3.05 -11.25
CA LYS A 28 10.27 1.63 -11.66
C LYS A 28 9.08 0.83 -11.15
N VAL A 29 8.05 1.52 -10.66
CA VAL A 29 6.83 0.91 -10.15
C VAL A 29 5.78 0.96 -11.24
N ALA A 30 5.45 -0.19 -11.83
CA ALA A 30 4.33 -0.32 -12.74
C ALA A 30 3.06 -0.62 -11.95
N VAL A 31 2.00 0.14 -12.22
CA VAL A 31 0.69 -0.01 -11.60
C VAL A 31 -0.15 -0.93 -12.47
N ILE A 32 -0.57 -2.07 -11.93
CA ILE A 32 -1.46 -3.00 -12.60
C ILE A 32 -2.83 -2.90 -11.94
N GLU A 33 -3.79 -2.38 -12.70
CA GLU A 33 -5.19 -2.40 -12.33
C GLU A 33 -5.75 -3.81 -12.60
N GLY A 34 -6.16 -4.48 -11.52
CA GLY A 34 -6.84 -5.77 -11.54
C GLY A 34 -8.36 -5.59 -11.50
N GLU A 35 -9.04 -6.58 -10.93
CA GLU A 35 -10.50 -6.64 -10.94
C GLU A 35 -11.14 -5.56 -10.05
N LYS A 36 -12.34 -5.12 -10.47
CA LYS A 36 -13.19 -4.22 -9.71
C LYS A 36 -13.67 -4.93 -8.44
N THR A 37 -13.55 -4.24 -7.31
CA THR A 37 -13.96 -4.78 -6.01
C THR A 37 -15.48 -4.72 -5.84
N GLU A 38 -16.07 -5.72 -5.19
CA GLU A 38 -17.50 -5.72 -4.85
C GLU A 38 -17.70 -5.92 -3.35
N CYS A 39 -18.78 -5.36 -2.81
CA CYS A 39 -19.13 -5.60 -1.42
C CYS A 39 -19.80 -6.96 -1.24
N VAL A 40 -19.45 -7.63 -0.14
CA VAL A 40 -19.91 -8.99 0.19
C VAL A 40 -21.41 -9.02 0.51
N LYS A 41 -22.00 -7.93 1.02
CA LYS A 41 -23.45 -7.78 1.33
C LYS A 41 -23.92 -6.35 1.06
N ASP A 42 -25.24 -6.20 0.86
CA ASP A 42 -25.97 -4.93 0.72
C ASP A 42 -25.40 -3.97 -0.34
N GLN A 43 -25.05 -4.52 -1.50
CA GLN A 43 -24.43 -3.80 -2.62
C GLN A 43 -25.22 -2.54 -3.03
N GLU A 44 -26.54 -2.58 -3.03
CA GLU A 44 -27.37 -1.45 -3.45
C GLU A 44 -27.35 -0.27 -2.46
N GLN A 45 -27.31 -0.55 -1.16
CA GLN A 45 -27.25 0.50 -0.13
C GLN A 45 -25.86 1.11 -0.05
N ILE A 46 -24.82 0.27 -0.12
CA ILE A 46 -23.42 0.73 -0.06
C ILE A 46 -23.06 1.51 -1.33
N LYS A 47 -23.57 1.12 -2.50
CA LYS A 47 -23.38 1.87 -3.75
C LYS A 47 -24.04 3.25 -3.71
N LYS A 48 -25.20 3.39 -3.04
CA LYS A 48 -25.85 4.70 -2.81
C LYS A 48 -25.05 5.56 -1.83
N LEU A 49 -24.46 4.96 -0.81
CA LEU A 49 -23.67 5.66 0.21
C LEU A 49 -22.30 6.10 -0.33
N PHE A 50 -21.68 5.32 -1.20
CA PHE A 50 -20.34 5.53 -1.75
C PHE A 50 -20.35 5.66 -3.29
N ALA A 51 -21.19 6.55 -3.82
CA ALA A 51 -21.37 6.74 -5.26
C ALA A 51 -20.07 7.02 -6.04
N ASN A 52 -19.08 7.66 -5.42
CA ASN A 52 -17.82 8.06 -6.08
C ASN A 52 -16.66 7.08 -5.86
N THR A 53 -16.81 6.07 -5.01
CA THR A 53 -15.70 5.20 -4.57
C THR A 53 -16.01 3.71 -4.56
N TYR A 54 -17.28 3.33 -4.72
CA TYR A 54 -17.68 1.93 -4.83
C TYR A 54 -17.15 1.31 -6.14
N GLY A 55 -16.58 0.11 -6.06
CA GLY A 55 -16.18 -0.63 -7.26
C GLY A 55 -14.80 -0.30 -7.83
N LYS A 56 -13.91 0.35 -7.05
CA LYS A 56 -12.54 0.62 -7.50
C LYS A 56 -11.76 -0.67 -7.75
N CYS A 57 -10.89 -0.63 -8.76
CA CYS A 57 -10.05 -1.74 -9.15
C CYS A 57 -9.01 -2.04 -8.06
N THR A 58 -8.69 -3.32 -7.89
CA THR A 58 -7.55 -3.73 -7.07
C THR A 58 -6.27 -3.31 -7.77
N VAL A 59 -5.33 -2.67 -7.07
CA VAL A 59 -4.07 -2.22 -7.67
C VAL A 59 -2.93 -3.10 -7.17
N THR A 60 -2.20 -3.71 -8.10
CA THR A 60 -0.98 -4.47 -7.81
C THR A 60 0.22 -3.75 -8.38
N PHE A 61 1.23 -3.49 -7.55
CA PHE A 61 2.49 -2.91 -7.98
C PHE A 61 3.44 -4.02 -8.44
N LYS A 62 3.87 -3.98 -9.71
CA LYS A 62 4.96 -4.83 -10.21
C LYS A 62 6.20 -3.98 -10.48
N SER A 63 7.36 -4.61 -10.43
CA SER A 63 8.60 -4.01 -10.92
C SER A 63 8.45 -3.82 -12.43
N GLY A 64 8.44 -2.57 -12.88
CA GLY A 64 8.49 -2.21 -14.30
C GLY A 64 9.94 -2.06 -14.76
N GLU A 65 10.17 -2.29 -16.05
CA GLU A 65 11.37 -1.82 -16.72
C GLU A 65 11.12 -0.40 -17.24
N GLU A 66 12.18 0.39 -17.35
CA GLU A 66 12.17 1.84 -17.62
C GLU A 66 11.30 2.30 -18.80
#